data_AF-A0A346NJK9-F1
#
_entry.id   AF-A0A346NJK9-F1
#
_cell.length_a   1.000
_cell.length_b   1.000
_cell.length_c   1.000
_cell.angle_alpha   90.00
_cell.angle_beta   90.00
_cell.angle_gamma   90.00
#
_symmetry.space_group_name_H-M   'P 1'
#
loop_
_entity.id
_entity.type
_entity.pdbx_description
1 polymer ?
#
loop_
_entity_poly.entity_id
_entity_poly.type
_entity_poly.pdbx_seq_one_letter_code
_entity_poly.pdbx_strand_id
1 'polypeptide(L)'
;MNTYQFSHSLTPTELGELNEQLATLLVNTDIEEEQRFQMFLQLVRQRDSLIQQHLGALDTEPRKQFAAAELTVNNQLNELAQSLLHSAKNDISHFIKSQSAIKKYK
;
A
#
# COMPACT_ATOMS: atom_id res chain seq x y z
N MET A 1 12.39 -11.91 5.34
CA MET A 1 10.93 -11.72 5.37
C MET A 1 10.70 -10.22 5.52
N ASN A 2 10.17 -9.55 4.50
CA ASN A 2 9.82 -8.14 4.62
C ASN A 2 8.56 -8.03 5.48
N THR A 3 8.73 -7.69 6.75
CA THR A 3 7.61 -7.35 7.63
C THR A 3 7.31 -5.88 7.46
N TYR A 4 6.20 -5.57 6.78
CA TYR A 4 5.72 -4.20 6.68
C TYR A 4 5.05 -3.80 8.00
N GLN A 5 5.45 -2.66 8.58
CA GLN A 5 4.87 -2.14 9.81
C GLN A 5 4.24 -0.77 9.54
N PHE A 6 2.92 -0.75 9.45
CA PHE A 6 2.12 0.45 9.17
C PHE A 6 1.42 1.02 10.42
N SER A 7 1.68 0.45 11.60
CA SER A 7 1.11 0.90 12.87
C SER A 7 2.14 1.63 13.72
N HIS A 8 1.69 2.66 14.43
CA HIS A 8 2.45 3.46 15.40
C HIS A 8 1.72 3.49 16.75
N SER A 9 2.32 4.11 17.77
CA SER A 9 1.81 4.13 19.15
C SER A 9 0.44 4.82 19.34
N LEU A 10 -0.03 5.56 18.34
CA LEU A 10 -1.31 6.27 18.35
C LEU A 10 -2.32 5.66 17.37
N THR A 11 -1.98 4.53 16.75
CA THR A 11 -2.88 3.85 15.81
C THR A 11 -4.06 3.25 16.58
N PRO A 12 -5.32 3.64 16.27
CA PRO A 12 -6.48 3.00 16.88
C PRO A 12 -6.62 1.55 16.40
N THR A 13 -7.25 0.70 17.21
CA THR A 13 -7.38 -0.75 16.94
C THR A 13 -7.92 -1.06 15.55
N GLU A 14 -9.00 -0.38 15.15
CA GLU A 14 -9.65 -0.55 13.85
C GLU A 14 -8.70 -0.24 12.67
N LEU A 15 -7.83 0.76 12.83
CA LEU A 15 -6.81 1.10 11.84
C LEU A 15 -5.66 0.08 11.85
N GLY A 16 -5.32 -0.45 13.03
CA GLY A 16 -4.34 -1.51 13.20
C GLY A 16 -4.71 -2.79 12.44
N GLU A 17 -5.98 -3.19 12.49
CA GLU A 17 -6.48 -4.35 11.76
C GLU A 17 -6.34 -4.18 10.23
N LEU A 18 -6.65 -2.98 9.71
CA LEU A 18 -6.45 -2.68 8.28
C LEU A 18 -4.97 -2.65 7.90
N ASN A 19 -4.11 -2.13 8.78
CA ASN A 19 -2.67 -2.11 8.57
C ASN A 19 -2.08 -3.53 8.52
N GLU A 20 -2.56 -4.44 9.37
CA GLU A 20 -2.16 -5.85 9.34
C GLU A 20 -2.63 -6.53 8.04
N GLN A 21 -3.89 -6.30 7.63
CA GLN A 21 -4.41 -6.82 6.37
C GLN A 21 -3.59 -6.33 5.18
N LEU A 22 -3.19 -5.05 5.16
CA LEU A 22 -2.28 -4.50 4.14
C LEU A 22 -0.94 -5.22 4.17
N ALA A 23 -0.31 -5.38 5.33
CA ALA A 23 0.96 -6.07 5.45
C ALA A 23 0.88 -7.52 4.95
N THR A 24 -0.17 -8.26 5.34
CA THR A 24 -0.43 -9.63 4.88
C THR A 24 -0.64 -9.71 3.37
N LEU A 25 -1.43 -8.79 2.81
CA LEU A 25 -1.70 -8.74 1.38
C LEU A 25 -0.43 -8.53 0.56
N LEU A 26 0.48 -7.68 1.04
CA LEU A 26 1.73 -7.36 0.35
C LEU A 26 2.74 -8.50 0.32
N VAL A 27 2.74 -9.38 1.34
CA VAL A 27 3.60 -10.56 1.37
C VAL A 27 2.96 -11.77 0.70
N ASN A 28 1.66 -11.71 0.40
CA ASN A 28 0.94 -12.82 -0.22
C ASN A 28 1.24 -12.90 -1.72
N THR A 29 2.05 -13.88 -2.09
CA THR A 29 2.45 -14.17 -3.47
C THR A 29 1.46 -15.07 -4.22
N ASP A 30 0.50 -15.68 -3.50
CA ASP A 30 -0.48 -16.60 -4.09
C ASP A 30 -1.62 -15.87 -4.82
N ILE A 31 -1.76 -14.56 -4.55
CA ILE A 31 -2.73 -13.69 -5.21
C ILE A 31 -2.10 -13.10 -6.47
N GLU A 32 -2.84 -13.16 -7.59
CA GLU A 32 -2.44 -12.52 -8.83
C GLU A 32 -2.18 -11.02 -8.64
N GLU A 33 -1.20 -10.48 -9.35
CA GLU A 33 -0.71 -9.11 -9.12
C GLU A 33 -1.79 -8.04 -9.29
N GLU A 34 -2.64 -8.16 -10.33
CA GLU A 34 -3.77 -7.25 -10.55
C GLU A 34 -4.78 -7.32 -9.40
N GLN A 35 -5.16 -8.52 -8.97
CA GLN A 35 -6.09 -8.71 -7.87
C GLN A 35 -5.51 -8.17 -6.55
N ARG A 36 -4.23 -8.43 -6.29
CA ARG A 36 -3.51 -7.89 -5.13
C ARG A 36 -3.48 -6.36 -5.15
N PHE A 37 -3.28 -5.74 -6.31
CA PHE A 37 -3.31 -4.30 -6.46
C PHE A 37 -4.71 -3.70 -6.20
N GLN A 38 -5.77 -4.32 -6.73
CA GLN A 38 -7.15 -3.87 -6.47
C GLN A 38 -7.50 -3.96 -4.98
N MET A 39 -7.14 -5.08 -4.32
CA MET A 39 -7.33 -5.26 -2.88
C MET A 39 -6.52 -4.23 -2.08
N PHE A 40 -5.30 -3.93 -2.50
CA PHE A 40 -4.45 -2.92 -1.86
C PHE A 40 -5.10 -1.53 -1.95
N LEU A 41 -5.59 -1.13 -3.13
CA LEU A 41 -6.29 0.14 -3.31
C LEU A 41 -7.56 0.22 -2.45
N GLN A 42 -8.32 -0.87 -2.33
CA GLN A 42 -9.51 -0.91 -1.48
C GLN A 42 -9.15 -0.67 -0.01
N LEU A 43 -8.15 -1.40 0.50
CA LEU A 43 -7.70 -1.26 1.88
C LEU A 43 -7.15 0.15 2.17
N VAL A 44 -6.37 0.73 1.25
CA VAL A 44 -5.86 2.10 1.38
C VAL A 44 -7.01 3.12 1.46
N ARG A 45 -8.08 2.95 0.67
CA ARG A 45 -9.27 3.83 0.75
C ARG A 45 -10.03 3.70 2.06
N GLN A 46 -10.20 2.47 2.55
CA GLN A 46 -10.83 2.22 3.84
C GLN A 46 -10.02 2.85 4.97
N ARG A 47 -8.69 2.70 4.90
CA ARG A 47 -7.72 3.29 5.82
C ARG A 47 -7.83 4.82 5.86
N ASP A 48 -7.86 5.47 4.70
CA ASP A 48 -8.01 6.93 4.60
C ASP A 48 -9.33 7.41 5.24
N SER A 49 -10.45 6.73 4.95
CA SER A 49 -11.74 7.05 5.57
C SER A 49 -11.70 6.97 7.09
N LEU A 50 -11.07 5.93 7.66
CA LEU A 50 -10.91 5.76 9.10
C LEU A 50 -10.00 6.83 9.72
N ILE A 51 -8.91 7.18 9.04
CA ILE A 51 -7.99 8.25 9.45
C ILE A 51 -8.71 9.60 9.52
N GLN A 52 -9.48 9.95 8.47
CA GLN A 52 -10.25 11.19 8.44
C GLN A 52 -11.30 11.24 9.55
N GLN A 53 -12.00 10.13 9.80
CA GLN A 53 -12.95 10.02 10.90
C GLN A 53 -12.26 10.18 12.26
N HIS A 54 -11.13 9.52 12.48
CA HIS A 54 -10.37 9.60 13.72
C HIS A 54 -9.81 11.01 13.97
N LEU A 55 -9.23 11.64 12.95
CA LEU A 55 -8.77 13.03 12.99
C LEU A 55 -9.90 14.00 13.34
N GLY A 56 -11.10 13.78 12.78
CA GLY A 56 -12.29 14.57 13.07
C GLY A 56 -12.77 14.46 14.52
N ALA A 57 -12.54 13.31 15.16
CA ALA A 57 -12.93 13.04 16.54
C ALA A 57 -11.90 13.51 17.60
N LEU A 58 -10.65 13.77 17.20
CA LEU A 58 -9.58 14.18 18.12
C LEU A 58 -9.54 15.70 18.35
N ASP A 59 -9.16 16.10 19.57
CA ASP A 59 -8.83 17.48 19.93
C ASP A 59 -7.52 17.96 19.27
N THR A 60 -7.31 19.28 19.24
CA THR A 60 -6.23 19.93 18.49
C THR A 60 -4.83 19.34 18.71
N GLU A 61 -4.42 19.07 19.95
CA GLU A 61 -3.08 18.55 20.24
C GLU A 61 -2.92 17.04 19.92
N PRO A 62 -3.80 16.14 20.40
CA PRO A 62 -3.80 14.74 19.97
C PRO A 62 -3.90 14.57 18.46
N ARG A 63 -4.71 15.39 17.79
CA ARG A 63 -4.87 15.39 16.33
C ARG A 63 -3.56 15.68 15.61
N LYS A 64 -2.80 16.68 16.06
CA LYS A 64 -1.48 17.01 15.47
C LYS A 64 -0.49 15.87 15.65
N GLN A 65 -0.45 15.28 16.84
CA GLN A 65 0.46 14.17 17.15
C GLN A 65 0.14 12.93 16.30
N PHE A 66 -1.15 12.58 16.20
CA PHE A 66 -1.62 11.51 15.35
C PHE A 66 -1.30 11.79 13.88
N ALA A 67 -1.64 12.98 13.35
CA ALA A 67 -1.37 13.36 11.97
C ALA A 67 0.13 13.29 11.60
N ALA A 68 1.01 13.71 12.50
CA ALA A 68 2.45 13.66 12.26
C ALA A 68 2.98 12.22 12.19
N ALA A 69 2.51 11.34 13.07
CA ALA A 69 2.87 9.92 13.04
C ALA A 69 2.29 9.24 11.79
N GLU A 70 1.04 9.53 11.46
CA GLU A 70 0.31 8.98 10.32
C GLU A 70 0.90 9.42 8.97
N LEU A 71 1.41 10.67 8.88
CA LEU A 71 2.13 11.15 7.70
C LEU A 71 3.34 10.27 7.36
N THR A 72 4.05 9.78 8.38
CA THR A 72 5.21 8.89 8.17
C THR A 72 4.78 7.56 7.55
N VAL A 73 3.68 6.98 8.03
CA VAL A 73 3.14 5.73 7.49
C VAL A 73 2.61 5.93 6.06
N ASN A 74 1.88 7.03 5.82
CA ASN A 74 1.38 7.36 4.49
C ASN A 74 2.50 7.51 3.46
N ASN A 75 3.63 8.11 3.84
CA ASN A 75 4.79 8.20 2.96
C ASN A 75 5.36 6.82 2.61
N GLN A 76 5.48 5.91 3.60
CA GLN A 76 5.91 4.53 3.35
C GLN A 76 4.97 3.78 2.42
N LEU A 77 3.65 3.91 2.62
CA LEU A 77 2.65 3.30 1.74
C LEU A 77 2.70 3.87 0.32
N ASN A 78 2.94 5.17 0.18
CA ASN A 78 3.10 5.82 -1.13
C ASN A 78 4.36 5.33 -1.86
N GLU A 79 5.51 5.28 -1.18
CA GLU A 79 6.75 4.74 -1.75
C GLU A 79 6.57 3.29 -2.21
N LEU A 80 5.88 2.50 -1.40
CA LEU A 80 5.56 1.12 -1.73
C LEU A 80 4.64 1.03 -2.96
N ALA A 81 3.55 1.79 -3.00
CA ALA A 81 2.64 1.84 -4.15
C ALA A 81 3.37 2.24 -5.45
N GLN A 82 4.29 3.21 -5.38
CA GLN A 82 5.12 3.61 -6.51
C GLN A 82 6.07 2.49 -6.95
N SER A 83 6.68 1.76 -6.01
CA SER A 83 7.56 0.64 -6.35
C SER A 83 6.81 -0.53 -7.00
N LEU A 84 5.60 -0.86 -6.51
CA LEU A 84 4.72 -1.86 -7.12
C LEU A 84 4.34 -1.46 -8.54
N LEU A 85 3.94 -0.20 -8.74
CA LEU A 85 3.59 0.32 -10.07
C LEU A 85 4.78 0.34 -11.04
N HIS A 86 5.98 0.66 -10.53
CA HIS A 86 7.21 0.61 -11.33
C HIS A 86 7.57 -0.82 -11.73
N SER A 87 7.43 -1.79 -10.81
CA SER A 87 7.65 -3.21 -11.10
C SER A 87 6.73 -3.71 -12.21
N ALA A 88 5.42 -3.47 -12.07
CA ALA A 88 4.43 -3.89 -13.07
C ALA A 88 4.72 -3.28 -14.46
N LYS A 89 5.14 -2.01 -14.52
CA LYS A 89 5.51 -1.35 -15.79
C LYS A 89 6.76 -1.96 -16.43
N ASN A 90 7.75 -2.34 -15.63
CA ASN A 90 8.96 -2.99 -16.12
C ASN A 90 8.65 -4.37 -16.68
N ASP A 91 7.81 -5.16 -16.01
CA ASP A 91 7.42 -6.50 -16.47
C ASP A 91 6.70 -6.45 -17.82
N ILE A 92 5.76 -5.51 -18.00
CA ILE A 92 5.11 -5.27 -19.30
C ILE A 92 6.14 -4.89 -20.37
N SER A 93 7.10 -4.02 -20.04
CA SER A 93 8.13 -3.57 -20.98
C SER A 93 9.05 -4.72 -21.41
N HIS A 94 9.40 -5.62 -20.49
CA HIS A 94 10.20 -6.82 -20.78
C HIS A 94 9.41 -7.83 -21.62
N PHE A 95 8.12 -8.02 -21.34
CA PHE A 95 7.24 -8.89 -22.13
C PHE A 95 7.05 -8.41 -23.58
N ILE A 96 6.88 -7.10 -23.80
CA ILE A 96 6.78 -6.55 -25.16
C ILE A 96 8.09 -6.72 -25.93
N LYS A 97 9.23 -6.51 -25.26
CA LYS A 97 10.56 -6.72 -25.84
C LYS A 97 10.80 -8.19 -26.20
N SER A 98 10.41 -9.13 -25.34
CA SER A 98 10.55 -10.56 -25.62
C SER A 98 9.64 -10.99 -26.79
N GLN A 99 8.40 -10.50 -26.87
CA GLN A 99 7.52 -10.73 -28.03
C GLN A 99 8.10 -10.17 -29.33
N SER A 100 8.67 -8.96 -29.28
CA SER A 100 9.28 -8.31 -30.44
C SER A 100 10.57 -9.02 -30.89
N ALA A 101 11.34 -9.57 -29.95
CA ALA A 101 12.51 -10.39 -30.24
C ALA A 101 12.10 -11.69 -30.94
N ILE A 102 11.08 -12.40 -30.45
CA ILE A 102 10.57 -13.63 -31.07
C ILE A 102 10.07 -13.37 -32.51
N LYS A 103 9.43 -12.23 -32.77
CA LYS A 103 9.02 -11.83 -34.13
C LYS A 103 10.18 -11.56 -35.08
N LYS A 104 11.39 -11.26 -34.60
CA LYS A 104 12.60 -11.05 -35.43
C LYS A 104 13.28 -12.36 -35.83
N TYR A 105 12.96 -13.47 -35.19
CA TYR A 105 13.49 -14.81 -35.51
C TYR A 105 12.52 -15.66 -36.35
N LYS A 106 11.42 -15.06 -36.83
CA LYS A 106 10.49 -15.67 -37.78
C LYS A 106 10.70 -15.13 -39.19
#